data_AF-A0A933GMC6-F1
#
_entry.id   AF-A0A933GMC6-F1
#
_cell.length_a   1.000
_cell.length_b   1.000
_cell.length_c   1.000
_cell.angle_alpha   90.00
_cell.angle_beta   90.00
_cell.angle_gamma   90.00
#
_symmetry.space_group_name_H-M   'P 1'
#
loop_
_entity.id
_entity.type
_entity.pdbx_description
1 polymer ?
#
loop_
_entity_poly.entity_id
_entity_poly.type
_entity_poly.pdbx_seq_one_letter_code
_entity_poly.pdbx_strand_id
1 'polypeptide(L)'
;MCSNKWIFMVTVILLSLTSYTFALAEAAEKSSDEIYHEFEVQKFPTPLKALDFRVTDLDGHEIQLSYLKGKVVLLSFFTAD
;
A
#
# COMPACT_ATOMS: atom_id res chain seq x y z
N MET A 1 -10.58 -3.37 -50.33
CA MET A 1 -9.39 -3.70 -49.50
C MET A 1 -9.12 -2.56 -48.52
N CYS A 2 -9.87 -2.51 -47.42
CA CYS A 2 -9.61 -1.62 -46.29
C CYS A 2 -10.15 -2.34 -45.06
N SER A 3 -9.34 -3.14 -44.34
CA SER A 3 -9.88 -3.81 -43.15
C SER A 3 -8.90 -4.11 -42.02
N ASN A 4 -7.60 -3.81 -42.17
CA ASN A 4 -6.56 -4.20 -41.22
C ASN A 4 -5.72 -3.03 -40.68
N LYS A 5 -5.74 -1.84 -41.31
CA LYS A 5 -5.01 -0.65 -40.82
C LYS A 5 -5.50 -0.16 -39.45
N TRP A 6 -6.80 -0.27 -39.16
CA TRP A 6 -7.35 0.11 -37.86
C TRP A 6 -6.93 -0.86 -36.74
N ILE A 7 -6.80 -2.15 -37.07
CA ILE A 7 -6.32 -3.18 -36.13
C ILE A 7 -4.88 -2.86 -35.71
N PHE A 8 -3.99 -2.53 -36.66
CA PHE A 8 -2.62 -2.13 -36.34
C PHE A 8 -2.55 -0.86 -35.47
N MET A 9 -3.40 0.14 -35.72
CA MET A 9 -3.47 1.34 -34.89
C MET A 9 -3.88 1.03 -33.44
N VAL A 10 -4.93 0.22 -33.26
CA VAL A 10 -5.41 -0.17 -31.93
C VAL A 10 -4.34 -0.98 -31.19
N THR A 11 -3.63 -1.88 -31.86
CA THR A 11 -2.56 -2.67 -31.21
C THR A 11 -1.39 -1.83 -30.76
N VAL A 12 -0.99 -0.82 -31.52
CA VAL A 12 0.12 0.08 -31.16
C VAL A 12 -0.27 0.94 -29.95
N ILE A 13 -1.50 1.43 -29.92
CA ILE A 13 -2.04 2.20 -28.79
C ILE A 13 -2.11 1.33 -27.53
N LEU A 14 -2.62 0.09 -27.65
CA LEU A 14 -2.69 -0.82 -26.50
C LEU A 14 -1.30 -1.12 -25.93
N LEU A 15 -0.33 -1.41 -26.80
CA LEU A 15 1.06 -1.66 -26.39
C LEU A 15 1.66 -0.44 -25.68
N SER A 16 1.45 0.76 -26.22
CA SER A 16 1.89 2.00 -25.59
C SER A 16 1.24 2.26 -24.23
N LEU A 17 -0.04 1.92 -24.06
CA LEU A 17 -0.69 2.06 -22.74
C LEU A 17 -0.12 1.06 -21.75
N THR A 18 0.07 -0.19 -22.16
CA THR A 18 0.59 -1.24 -21.26
C THR A 18 2.01 -0.94 -20.77
N SER A 19 2.89 -0.45 -21.65
CA SER A 19 4.25 -0.06 -21.25
C SER A 19 4.25 1.09 -20.27
N TYR A 20 3.36 2.07 -20.45
CA TYR A 20 3.22 3.20 -19.53
C TYR A 20 2.74 2.75 -18.14
N THR A 21 1.75 1.85 -18.08
CA THR A 21 1.26 1.31 -16.79
C THR A 21 2.30 0.46 -16.08
N PHE A 22 3.13 -0.28 -16.82
CA PHE A 22 4.18 -1.11 -16.25
C PHE A 22 5.30 -0.24 -15.64
N ALA A 23 5.75 0.79 -16.35
CA ALA A 23 6.76 1.73 -15.84
C ALA A 23 6.29 2.48 -14.58
N LEU A 24 5.00 2.82 -14.51
CA LEU A 24 4.39 3.43 -13.32
C LEU A 24 4.35 2.48 -12.12
N ALA A 25 4.03 1.20 -12.35
CA ALA A 25 4.02 0.19 -11.30
C ALA A 25 5.44 -0.06 -10.74
N GLU A 26 6.43 -0.20 -11.63
CA GLU A 26 7.83 -0.41 -11.25
C GLU A 26 8.42 0.80 -10.49
N ALA A 27 8.09 2.02 -10.91
CA ALA A 27 8.51 3.24 -10.21
C ALA A 27 7.89 3.37 -8.81
N ALA A 28 6.63 2.97 -8.63
CA ALA A 28 5.96 2.97 -7.34
C ALA A 28 6.59 1.94 -6.38
N GLU A 29 6.87 0.72 -6.88
CA GLU A 29 7.46 -0.35 -6.08
C GLU A 29 8.91 -0.03 -5.66
N LYS A 30 9.73 0.48 -6.58
CA LYS A 30 11.12 0.87 -6.29
C LYS A 30 11.23 1.93 -5.20
N SER A 31 10.38 2.96 -5.23
CA SER A 31 10.40 4.01 -4.20
C SER A 31 9.99 3.49 -2.82
N SER A 32 9.06 2.54 -2.78
CA SER A 32 8.54 2.00 -1.53
C SER A 32 9.55 1.07 -0.87
N ASP A 33 10.21 0.19 -1.63
CA ASP A 33 11.23 -0.72 -1.09
C ASP A 33 12.49 0.02 -0.63
N GLU A 34 12.88 1.10 -1.32
CA GLU A 34 14.00 1.96 -0.88
C GLU A 34 13.72 2.58 0.50
N ILE A 35 12.50 3.09 0.72
CA ILE A 35 12.06 3.63 2.01
C ILE A 35 12.09 2.54 3.10
N TYR A 36 11.59 1.32 2.83
CA TYR A 36 11.60 0.26 3.84
C TYR A 36 13.01 -0.22 4.21
N HIS A 37 13.93 -0.24 3.24
CA HIS A 37 15.33 -0.58 3.47
C HIS A 37 16.08 0.50 4.26
N GLU A 38 15.79 1.78 4.03
CA GLU A 38 16.41 2.89 4.76
C GLU A 38 16.02 2.89 6.25
N PHE A 39 14.76 2.58 6.56
CA PHE A 39 14.26 2.61 7.94
C PHE A 39 14.33 1.25 8.66
N GLU A 40 14.97 0.23 8.07
CA GLU A 40 15.03 -1.15 8.60
C GLU A 40 13.65 -1.74 8.96
N VAL A 41 12.60 -1.30 8.28
CA VAL A 41 11.22 -1.69 8.58
C VAL A 41 10.89 -2.99 7.86
N GLN A 42 10.45 -4.01 8.61
CA GLN A 42 9.92 -5.23 8.01
C GLN A 42 8.57 -4.96 7.33
N LYS A 43 8.56 -5.03 6.00
CA LYS A 43 7.34 -5.00 5.19
C LYS A 43 6.55 -6.29 5.43
N PHE A 44 5.27 -6.16 5.75
CA PHE A 44 4.40 -7.34 5.83
C PHE A 44 4.14 -7.87 4.41
N PRO A 45 4.41 -9.16 4.14
CA PRO A 45 4.28 -9.74 2.79
C PRO A 45 2.82 -9.82 2.31
N THR A 46 1.87 -9.74 3.23
CA THR A 46 0.43 -9.67 2.96
C THR A 46 -0.22 -8.67 3.91
N PRO A 47 -1.37 -8.08 3.54
CA PRO A 47 -2.15 -7.25 4.46
C PRO A 47 -2.57 -8.09 5.66
N LEU A 48 -1.83 -7.98 6.76
CA LEU A 48 -2.18 -8.64 8.01
C LEU A 48 -3.31 -7.85 8.66
N LYS A 49 -4.39 -8.56 8.99
CA LYS A 49 -5.45 -7.99 9.82
C LYS A 49 -4.87 -7.76 11.20
N ALA A 50 -4.79 -6.50 11.62
CA ALA A 50 -4.37 -6.16 12.98
C ALA A 50 -5.28 -6.85 14.00
N LEU A 51 -4.67 -7.46 15.03
CA LEU A 51 -5.40 -8.04 16.15
C LEU A 51 -6.13 -6.91 16.88
N ASP A 52 -7.42 -7.13 17.17
CA ASP A 52 -8.16 -6.17 17.98
C ASP A 52 -7.76 -6.36 19.45
N PHE A 53 -7.34 -5.27 20.09
CA PHE A 53 -6.95 -5.27 21.50
C PHE A 53 -7.58 -4.09 22.22
N ARG A 54 -7.68 -4.24 23.54
CA ARG A 54 -8.22 -3.25 24.47
C ARG A 54 -7.07 -2.56 25.18
N VAL A 55 -7.15 -1.24 25.25
CA VAL A 55 -6.24 -0.39 26.02
C VAL A 55 -7.05 0.59 26.84
N THR A 56 -6.54 0.93 28.01
CA THR A 56 -7.10 2.00 28.83
C THR A 56 -6.42 3.30 28.42
N ASP A 57 -7.20 4.34 28.13
CA ASP A 57 -6.67 5.66 27.86
C ASP A 57 -6.26 6.41 29.14
N LEU A 58 -5.79 7.64 28.98
CA LEU A 58 -5.35 8.50 30.09
C LEU A 58 -6.49 8.93 31.01
N ASP A 59 -7.73 8.94 30.50
CA ASP A 59 -8.94 9.31 31.23
C ASP A 59 -9.61 8.10 31.91
N GLY A 60 -9.04 6.90 31.74
CA GLY A 60 -9.54 5.65 32.31
C GLY A 60 -10.61 4.94 31.47
N HIS A 61 -10.87 5.39 30.24
CA HIS A 61 -11.82 4.75 29.34
C HIS A 61 -11.18 3.57 28.59
N GLU A 62 -11.95 2.51 28.38
CA GLU A 62 -11.54 1.36 27.58
C GLU A 62 -11.72 1.68 26.08
N ILE A 63 -10.62 1.68 25.33
CA ILE A 63 -10.59 1.88 23.88
C ILE A 63 -10.21 0.57 23.19
N GLN A 64 -10.93 0.23 22.11
CA GLN A 64 -10.62 -0.89 21.24
C GLN A 64 -10.03 -0.40 19.92
N LEU A 65 -9.04 -1.12 19.39
CA LEU A 65 -8.43 -0.78 18.10
C LEU A 65 -9.48 -0.76 16.96
N SER A 66 -10.50 -1.60 17.03
CA SER A 66 -11.59 -1.65 16.06
C SER A 66 -12.41 -0.37 15.94
N TYR A 67 -12.43 0.49 16.97
CA TYR A 67 -13.08 1.82 16.90
C TYR A 67 -12.33 2.80 15.99
N LEU A 68 -11.06 2.52 15.68
CA LEU A 68 -10.20 3.33 14.81
C LEU A 68 -10.16 2.82 13.37
N LYS A 69 -11.00 1.84 13.00
CA LYS A 69 -11.08 1.34 11.62
C LYS A 69 -11.32 2.47 10.62
N GLY A 70 -10.60 2.41 9.50
CA GLY A 70 -10.64 3.43 8.44
C GLY A 70 -9.73 4.64 8.69
N LYS A 71 -8.97 4.64 9.80
CA LYS A 71 -7.93 5.63 10.08
C LYS A 71 -6.55 4.97 10.04
N VAL A 72 -5.52 5.76 9.75
CA VAL A 72 -4.12 5.35 9.92
C VAL A 72 -3.77 5.48 11.41
N VAL A 73 -3.20 4.44 12.00
CA VAL A 73 -2.87 4.36 13.43
C VAL A 73 -1.39 4.03 13.56
N LEU A 74 -0.66 4.81 14.38
CA LEU A 74 0.70 4.51 14.79
C LEU A 74 0.68 3.96 16.22
N LEU A 75 1.28 2.78 16.43
CA LEU A 75 1.42 2.18 17.75
C LEU A 75 2.82 2.43 18.29
N SER A 76 2.91 3.02 19.47
CA SER A 76 4.17 3.25 20.19
C SER A 76 4.13 2.49 21.51
N PHE A 77 5.08 1.57 21.69
CA PHE A 77 5.22 0.77 22.90
C PHE A 77 6.40 1.31 23.71
N PHE A 78 6.18 1.57 24.99
CA PHE A 78 7.20 2.01 25.93
C PHE A 78 6.97 1.32 27.28
N THR A 79 8.05 1.13 28.03
CA THR A 79 7.99 0.71 29.44
C THR A 79 8.22 1.94 30.31
N ALA A 80 7.50 2.05 31.43
CA ALA A 80 7.87 2.97 32.48
C ALA A 80 8.97 2.28 33.31
N ASP A 81 10.10 2.96 33.51
CA ASP A 81 11.18 2.51 34.38
C ASP A 81 10.78 2.54 35.86
#